data_AF-A0A4U0S2I0-F1
#
_entry.id   AF-A0A4U0S2I0-F1
#
_cell.length_a   1.000
_cell.length_b   1.000
_cell.length_c   1.000
_cell.angle_alpha   90.00
_cell.angle_beta   90.00
_cell.angle_gamma   90.00
#
_symmetry.space_group_name_H-M   'P 1'
#
loop_
_entity.id
_entity.type
_entity.pdbx_description
1 polymer ?
#
loop_
_entity_poly.entity_id
_entity_poly.type
_entity_poly.pdbx_seq_one_letter_code
_entity_poly.pdbx_strand_id
1 'polypeptide(L)'
;MAEGTRGPDLGFPGAGDHDDECLAEGQRRHGGAQRTRARRHAGHGYGPADRRAGAARGAAFERLFLKLMITHQQGAVTMATDVLSAGNDIQVGEWATEVTAQQTSEIARMRGLRRPPADRAPVPCWTYPAGRSLPVLRVAVVGSGPSGVYTAEALVRQDTVPDVAVDVLDRLPCPYGLVRYGVAPDHEKIKSLQGNLRGVLEGPRVRFLGNVTVGERLGPAELLGLYHAVVYCVGAAADRRLGVPGEDLPGSCSATRFVSWYSAHPDEPPDGFALQARSAVVIGVGNVAVDVARILARGAQDLRRTDVPDAALRALAGSRVTDVHIVGRRGPSQAKFTTKELRELGGLPEVDVLVRPQELELDPAYTDPSGLPAVARRNVEVLREWAERVPRERARRLHLRFFLRPAELLGEGRVAGARFERTTPDECGGVTGTGRYEEIGAQLVLRSVGYRGVPLAGLPFDEGRGVVPNEEGRVLRDGARSPGEYVAGWIKRGPTGVIGTNRPCAKQTAAALVADAPMLLRARKVPGDPLDGLRALGQDPVAWPGWLAIEAAEAALGRTLERTTVKIPDWPGLLTAAHPGR
;
A
#
# COMPACT_ATOMS: atom_id res chain seq x y z
N MET A 1 -0.31 -34.80 -58.80
CA MET A 1 -1.53 -35.62 -58.98
C MET A 1 -2.09 -35.91 -57.59
N ALA A 2 -3.43 -35.80 -57.48
CA ALA A 2 -4.35 -36.16 -56.39
C ALA A 2 -3.91 -37.35 -55.50
N GLU A 3 -4.29 -37.56 -54.24
CA GLU A 3 -5.44 -37.20 -53.35
C GLU A 3 -4.92 -37.49 -51.90
N GLY A 4 -5.31 -36.85 -50.79
CA GLY A 4 -6.65 -36.71 -50.24
C GLY A 4 -6.92 -37.77 -49.14
N THR A 5 -6.79 -37.43 -47.86
CA THR A 5 -7.49 -38.14 -46.75
C THR A 5 -7.62 -37.26 -45.50
N ARG A 6 -8.81 -37.34 -44.87
CA ARG A 6 -9.40 -36.44 -43.86
C ARG A 6 -9.00 -36.82 -42.42
N GLY A 7 -8.96 -35.83 -41.53
CA GLY A 7 -9.01 -36.00 -40.06
C GLY A 7 -10.38 -35.61 -39.48
N PRO A 8 -10.73 -36.05 -38.25
CA PRO A 8 -12.12 -36.26 -37.83
C PRO A 8 -12.79 -35.10 -37.04
N ASP A 9 -14.11 -35.12 -37.14
CA ASP A 9 -15.14 -34.37 -36.40
C ASP A 9 -15.17 -34.70 -34.89
N LEU A 10 -15.38 -33.67 -34.06
CA LEU A 10 -15.89 -33.81 -32.69
C LEU A 10 -16.96 -32.75 -32.45
N GLY A 11 -18.23 -33.18 -32.46
CA GLY A 11 -19.41 -32.35 -32.24
C GLY A 11 -19.70 -32.07 -30.77
N PHE A 12 -20.35 -30.93 -30.51
CA PHE A 12 -20.99 -30.56 -29.25
C PHE A 12 -22.51 -30.55 -29.43
N PRO A 13 -23.31 -31.12 -28.50
CA PRO A 13 -24.77 -31.13 -28.60
C PRO A 13 -25.40 -29.84 -28.07
N GLY A 14 -26.46 -29.40 -28.76
CA GLY A 14 -27.26 -28.22 -28.45
C GLY A 14 -28.22 -28.41 -27.27
N ALA A 15 -28.48 -27.32 -26.56
CA ALA A 15 -29.46 -27.23 -25.49
C ALA A 15 -30.87 -27.01 -26.07
N GLY A 16 -31.81 -27.88 -25.66
CA GLY A 16 -33.24 -27.79 -25.98
C GLY A 16 -34.03 -26.99 -24.95
N ASP A 17 -35.14 -26.44 -25.44
CA ASP A 17 -36.20 -25.72 -24.73
C ASP A 17 -36.92 -26.59 -23.69
N HIS A 18 -37.32 -25.97 -22.57
CA HIS A 18 -38.43 -26.42 -21.72
C HIS A 18 -39.11 -25.23 -21.01
N ASP A 19 -40.26 -24.85 -21.58
CA ASP A 19 -41.59 -24.70 -20.98
C ASP A 19 -41.80 -23.91 -19.66
N ASP A 20 -42.45 -22.75 -19.83
CA ASP A 20 -43.31 -22.05 -18.87
C ASP A 20 -44.64 -22.81 -18.67
N GLU A 21 -45.11 -22.97 -17.42
CA GLU A 21 -46.55 -22.94 -17.14
C GLU A 21 -46.89 -22.54 -15.68
N CYS A 22 -47.61 -21.41 -15.59
CA CYS A 22 -48.77 -21.14 -14.74
C CYS A 22 -48.89 -21.74 -13.34
N LEU A 23 -48.96 -20.86 -12.33
CA LEU A 23 -50.09 -20.85 -11.38
C LEU A 23 -50.40 -19.40 -10.95
N ALA A 24 -51.62 -18.97 -11.30
CA ALA A 24 -52.24 -17.72 -10.89
C ALA A 24 -53.39 -17.99 -9.90
N GLU A 25 -53.82 -16.90 -9.25
CA GLU A 25 -55.13 -16.65 -8.63
C GLU A 25 -55.28 -16.73 -7.10
N GLY A 26 -55.87 -15.64 -6.56
CA GLY A 26 -56.28 -15.53 -5.16
C GLY A 26 -56.45 -14.09 -4.66
N GLN A 27 -57.23 -13.25 -5.34
CA GLN A 27 -57.55 -11.88 -4.91
C GLN A 27 -58.50 -11.83 -3.69
N ARG A 28 -58.31 -10.78 -2.85
CA ARG A 28 -59.32 -9.79 -2.34
C ARG A 28 -59.21 -9.54 -0.83
N ARG A 29 -58.95 -8.27 -0.43
CA ARG A 29 -59.91 -7.35 0.23
C ARG A 29 -59.23 -6.11 0.88
N HIS A 30 -59.81 -4.94 0.58
CA HIS A 30 -59.80 -3.62 1.29
C HIS A 30 -58.46 -3.02 1.74
N GLY A 31 -58.07 -1.77 1.46
CA GLY A 31 -58.79 -0.55 1.08
C GLY A 31 -58.28 0.60 1.97
N GLY A 32 -57.52 1.55 1.43
CA GLY A 32 -57.03 2.73 2.17
C GLY A 32 -56.00 3.53 1.39
N ALA A 33 -56.43 4.64 0.79
CA ALA A 33 -55.63 5.49 -0.09
C ALA A 33 -54.79 6.50 0.69
N GLN A 34 -53.52 6.69 0.33
CA GLN A 34 -52.89 8.02 0.29
C GLN A 34 -51.66 8.06 -0.61
N ARG A 35 -51.64 9.11 -1.44
CA ARG A 35 -50.75 9.35 -2.58
C ARG A 35 -49.30 9.54 -2.16
N THR A 36 -48.38 8.81 -2.78
CA THR A 36 -46.97 9.23 -2.94
C THR A 36 -46.52 9.05 -4.40
N ARG A 37 -45.85 10.09 -4.89
CA ARG A 37 -45.41 10.29 -6.26
C ARG A 37 -44.18 9.41 -6.51
N ALA A 38 -44.37 8.22 -7.09
CA ALA A 38 -43.25 7.35 -7.48
C ALA A 38 -42.54 7.90 -8.73
N ARG A 39 -41.33 8.44 -8.56
CA ARG A 39 -40.35 8.53 -9.65
C ARG A 39 -39.90 7.10 -9.96
N ARG A 40 -40.21 6.62 -11.16
CA ARG A 40 -39.69 5.35 -11.69
C ARG A 40 -38.17 5.47 -11.84
N HIS A 41 -37.40 4.77 -11.03
CA HIS A 41 -36.03 4.41 -11.38
C HIS A 41 -36.11 3.35 -12.50
N ALA A 42 -35.80 3.75 -13.72
CA ALA A 42 -35.59 2.82 -14.81
C ALA A 42 -34.32 2.00 -14.50
N GLY A 43 -34.47 0.69 -14.37
CA GLY A 43 -33.33 -0.23 -14.32
C GLY A 43 -32.50 -0.10 -15.60
N HIS A 44 -31.18 -0.14 -15.45
CA HIS A 44 -30.25 -0.17 -16.57
C HIS A 44 -30.41 -1.47 -17.36
N GLY A 45 -31.33 -1.47 -18.31
CA GLY A 45 -31.47 -2.50 -19.33
C GLY A 45 -30.37 -2.37 -20.39
N TYR A 46 -29.79 -3.51 -20.74
CA TYR A 46 -28.82 -3.70 -21.82
C TYR A 46 -29.32 -3.08 -23.14
N GLY A 47 -28.53 -2.16 -23.70
CA GLY A 47 -28.90 -1.39 -24.87
C GLY A 47 -28.53 -2.05 -26.21
N PRO A 48 -28.99 -1.51 -27.35
CA PRO A 48 -28.74 -2.06 -28.70
C PRO A 48 -27.25 -2.09 -29.13
N ALA A 49 -26.35 -1.42 -28.39
CA ALA A 49 -24.91 -1.48 -28.62
C ALA A 49 -24.29 -2.85 -28.24
N ASP A 50 -24.86 -3.55 -27.27
CA ASP A 50 -24.33 -4.84 -26.77
C ASP A 50 -24.55 -5.99 -27.75
N ARG A 51 -25.65 -5.95 -28.53
CA ARG A 51 -25.93 -7.00 -29.54
C ARG A 51 -24.94 -7.01 -30.70
N ARG A 52 -24.24 -5.89 -30.97
CA ARG A 52 -23.20 -5.81 -32.00
C ARG A 52 -21.84 -6.33 -31.52
N ALA A 53 -21.61 -6.41 -30.21
CA ALA A 53 -20.36 -6.93 -29.64
C ALA A 53 -20.25 -8.46 -29.73
N GLY A 54 -21.37 -9.18 -29.67
CA GLY A 54 -21.40 -10.64 -29.84
C GLY A 54 -21.02 -11.16 -31.23
N ALA A 55 -21.01 -10.29 -32.25
CA ALA A 55 -20.74 -10.66 -33.65
C ALA A 55 -19.34 -10.24 -34.17
N ALA A 56 -18.55 -9.48 -33.39
CA ALA A 56 -17.23 -9.01 -33.80
C ALA A 56 -16.12 -9.99 -33.40
N ARG A 57 -15.10 -10.20 -34.25
CA ARG A 57 -13.89 -10.99 -33.95
C ARG A 57 -12.62 -10.17 -34.17
N GLY A 58 -11.55 -10.49 -33.45
CA GLY A 58 -10.22 -9.86 -33.58
C GLY A 58 -10.19 -8.36 -33.22
N ALA A 59 -9.39 -7.56 -33.92
CA ALA A 59 -9.17 -6.14 -33.62
C ALA A 59 -10.45 -5.27 -33.61
N ALA A 60 -11.50 -5.69 -34.31
CA ALA A 60 -12.81 -5.02 -34.28
C ALA A 60 -13.55 -5.24 -32.95
N PHE A 61 -13.44 -6.44 -32.37
CA PHE A 61 -13.97 -6.76 -31.04
C PHE A 61 -13.24 -5.97 -29.96
N GLU A 62 -11.90 -5.94 -29.99
CA GLU A 62 -11.09 -5.19 -29.01
C GLU A 62 -11.43 -3.69 -29.00
N ARG A 63 -11.59 -3.07 -30.18
CA ARG A 63 -12.00 -1.65 -30.26
C ARG A 63 -13.39 -1.40 -29.69
N LEU A 64 -14.34 -2.30 -29.95
CA LEU A 64 -15.70 -2.17 -29.46
C LEU A 64 -15.78 -2.42 -27.95
N PHE A 65 -15.04 -3.41 -27.46
CA PHE A 65 -14.88 -3.72 -26.04
C PHE A 65 -14.27 -2.53 -25.28
N LEU A 66 -13.16 -1.96 -25.77
CA LEU A 66 -12.54 -0.77 -25.17
C LEU A 66 -13.50 0.43 -25.18
N LYS A 67 -14.28 0.63 -26.25
CA LYS A 67 -15.28 1.71 -26.30
C LYS A 67 -16.36 1.51 -25.24
N LEU A 68 -16.88 0.29 -25.10
CA LEU A 68 -17.91 -0.05 -24.12
C LEU A 68 -17.39 0.13 -22.68
N MET A 69 -16.19 -0.37 -22.39
CA MET A 69 -15.57 -0.25 -21.07
C MET A 69 -15.22 1.20 -20.72
N ILE A 70 -14.71 2.01 -21.67
CA ILE A 70 -14.52 3.45 -21.46
C ILE A 70 -15.85 4.12 -21.09
N THR A 71 -16.93 3.78 -21.79
CA THR A 71 -18.27 4.37 -21.53
C THR A 71 -18.80 3.96 -20.16
N HIS A 72 -18.65 2.70 -19.80
CA HIS A 72 -19.04 2.19 -18.48
C HIS A 72 -18.28 2.91 -17.35
N GLN A 73 -16.95 3.02 -17.45
CA GLN A 73 -16.15 3.71 -16.43
C GLN A 73 -16.43 5.23 -16.38
N GLN A 74 -16.78 5.86 -17.51
CA GLN A 74 -17.23 7.25 -17.52
C GLN A 74 -18.53 7.43 -16.72
N GLY A 75 -19.46 6.47 -16.81
CA GLY A 75 -20.66 6.46 -15.97
C GLY A 75 -20.34 6.44 -14.47
N ALA A 76 -19.35 5.65 -14.06
CA ALA A 76 -18.88 5.60 -12.68
C ALA A 76 -18.23 6.92 -12.22
N VAL A 77 -17.46 7.59 -13.09
CA VAL A 77 -16.90 8.93 -12.81
C VAL A 77 -18.02 9.96 -12.64
N THR A 78 -19.03 9.95 -13.50
CA THR A 78 -20.18 10.87 -13.40
C THR A 78 -20.91 10.69 -12.07
N MET A 79 -21.25 9.46 -11.70
CA MET A 79 -21.93 9.20 -10.41
C MET A 79 -21.08 9.63 -9.21
N ALA A 80 -19.78 9.38 -9.23
CA ALA A 80 -18.88 9.82 -8.17
C ALA A 80 -18.77 11.36 -8.11
N THR A 81 -18.79 12.04 -9.26
CA THR A 81 -18.78 13.50 -9.34
C THR A 81 -20.10 14.11 -8.83
N ASP A 82 -21.23 13.45 -9.08
CA ASP A 82 -22.53 13.86 -8.54
C ASP A 82 -22.55 13.75 -7.00
N VAL A 83 -21.96 12.68 -6.45
CA VAL A 83 -21.80 12.50 -4.99
C VAL A 83 -20.91 13.59 -4.39
N LEU A 84 -19.82 13.97 -5.08
CA LEU A 84 -18.95 15.07 -4.65
C LEU A 84 -19.64 16.44 -4.68
N SER A 85 -20.61 16.62 -5.58
CA SER A 85 -21.32 17.89 -5.76
C SER A 85 -22.50 18.07 -4.81
N ALA A 86 -23.05 16.97 -4.26
CA ALA A 86 -24.26 16.97 -3.44
C ALA A 86 -24.05 16.58 -1.95
N GLY A 87 -22.87 16.10 -1.56
CA GLY A 87 -22.62 15.52 -0.24
C GLY A 87 -21.96 16.46 0.77
N ASN A 88 -22.42 16.43 2.03
CA ASN A 88 -21.77 17.06 3.19
C ASN A 88 -20.94 16.06 4.04
N ASP A 89 -20.88 14.79 3.65
CA ASP A 89 -20.15 13.74 4.35
C ASP A 89 -18.70 13.62 3.82
N ILE A 90 -17.74 13.89 4.69
CA ILE A 90 -16.30 13.90 4.37
C ILE A 90 -15.82 12.52 3.92
N GLN A 91 -16.29 11.43 4.54
CA GLN A 91 -15.85 10.06 4.21
C GLN A 91 -16.41 9.62 2.85
N VAL A 92 -17.67 9.98 2.56
CA VAL A 92 -18.29 9.72 1.26
C VAL A 92 -17.60 10.54 0.16
N GLY A 93 -17.22 11.79 0.45
CA GLY A 93 -16.43 12.62 -0.46
C GLY A 93 -15.03 12.05 -0.75
N GLU A 94 -14.36 11.49 0.26
CA GLU A 94 -13.07 10.81 0.07
C GLU A 94 -13.20 9.59 -0.86
N TRP A 95 -14.22 8.74 -0.65
CA TRP A 95 -14.47 7.57 -1.51
C TRP A 95 -14.84 7.97 -2.94
N ALA A 96 -15.68 9.00 -3.10
CA ALA A 96 -16.06 9.50 -4.40
C ALA A 96 -14.87 10.11 -5.16
N THR A 97 -13.94 10.76 -4.45
CA THR A 97 -12.67 11.24 -5.01
C THR A 97 -11.78 10.06 -5.44
N GLU A 98 -11.71 8.99 -4.65
CA GLU A 98 -10.94 7.78 -4.96
C GLU A 98 -11.49 7.05 -6.19
N VAL A 99 -12.81 6.86 -6.25
CA VAL A 99 -13.49 6.27 -7.42
C VAL A 99 -13.26 7.13 -8.65
N THR A 100 -13.41 8.45 -8.54
CA THR A 100 -13.16 9.37 -9.66
C THR A 100 -11.74 9.24 -10.18
N ALA A 101 -10.75 9.22 -9.29
CA ALA A 101 -9.35 9.10 -9.66
C ALA A 101 -9.05 7.74 -10.33
N GLN A 102 -9.52 6.64 -9.74
CA GLN A 102 -9.30 5.28 -10.25
C GLN A 102 -9.93 5.10 -11.64
N GLN A 103 -11.20 5.49 -11.79
CA GLN A 103 -11.91 5.31 -13.05
C GLN A 103 -11.37 6.24 -14.15
N THR A 104 -10.95 7.45 -13.80
CA THR A 104 -10.28 8.37 -14.74
C THR A 104 -8.96 7.79 -15.26
N SER A 105 -8.16 7.18 -14.38
CA SER A 105 -6.90 6.52 -14.74
C SER A 105 -7.13 5.32 -15.68
N GLU A 106 -8.13 4.49 -15.40
CA GLU A 106 -8.47 3.34 -16.23
C GLU A 106 -8.99 3.77 -17.62
N ILE A 107 -9.79 4.85 -17.69
CA ILE A 107 -10.18 5.47 -18.94
C ILE A 107 -8.97 5.94 -19.74
N ALA A 108 -7.99 6.59 -19.10
CA ALA A 108 -6.77 7.05 -19.76
C ALA A 108 -5.96 5.87 -20.33
N ARG A 109 -5.82 4.78 -19.56
CA ARG A 109 -5.16 3.54 -19.99
C ARG A 109 -5.85 2.92 -21.20
N MET A 110 -7.17 2.73 -21.13
CA MET A 110 -7.95 2.17 -22.23
C MET A 110 -7.93 3.05 -23.48
N ARG A 111 -7.88 4.38 -23.32
CA ARG A 111 -7.67 5.33 -24.44
C ARG A 111 -6.27 5.19 -25.03
N GLY A 112 -5.24 4.96 -24.22
CA GLY A 112 -3.88 4.68 -24.68
C GLY A 112 -3.76 3.37 -25.47
N LEU A 113 -4.52 2.34 -25.08
CA LEU A 113 -4.61 1.06 -25.81
C LEU A 113 -5.27 1.17 -27.18
N ARG A 114 -5.99 2.27 -27.48
CA ARG A 114 -6.54 2.54 -28.81
C ARG A 114 -5.51 3.09 -29.81
N ARG A 115 -4.31 3.48 -29.37
CA ARG A 115 -3.24 3.99 -30.26
C ARG A 115 -2.37 2.83 -30.76
N PRO A 116 -1.99 2.78 -32.05
CA PRO A 116 -1.11 1.74 -32.57
C PRO A 116 0.27 1.78 -31.86
N PRO A 117 0.97 0.63 -31.70
CA PRO A 117 2.22 0.54 -30.94
C PRO A 117 3.32 1.51 -31.41
N ALA A 118 3.36 1.82 -32.71
CA ALA A 118 4.32 2.74 -33.31
C ALA A 118 4.11 4.23 -32.95
N ASP A 119 2.92 4.61 -32.46
CA ASP A 119 2.57 5.99 -32.08
C ASP A 119 2.70 6.26 -30.58
N ARG A 120 3.22 5.29 -29.80
CA ARG A 120 3.60 5.52 -28.41
C ARG A 120 4.95 6.21 -28.39
N ALA A 121 4.94 7.55 -28.42
CA ALA A 121 6.14 8.34 -28.25
C ALA A 121 6.87 7.87 -26.97
N PRO A 122 8.22 7.71 -26.99
CA PRO A 122 8.97 7.52 -25.77
C PRO A 122 8.65 8.68 -24.83
N VAL A 123 8.37 8.39 -23.56
CA VAL A 123 8.19 9.42 -22.53
C VAL A 123 9.47 10.26 -22.56
N PRO A 124 9.42 11.54 -22.97
CA PRO A 124 10.63 12.34 -23.04
C PRO A 124 11.20 12.45 -21.63
N CYS A 125 12.48 12.17 -21.45
CA CYS A 125 13.19 12.68 -20.29
C CYS A 125 13.16 14.20 -20.41
N TRP A 126 12.37 14.87 -19.56
CA TRP A 126 12.32 16.32 -19.57
C TRP A 126 13.72 16.85 -19.25
N THR A 127 14.27 17.60 -20.20
CA THR A 127 15.48 18.40 -20.03
C THR A 127 15.05 19.84 -19.80
N TYR A 128 15.75 20.57 -18.93
CA TYR A 128 15.44 21.98 -18.71
C TYR A 128 15.60 22.76 -20.03
N PRO A 129 14.54 23.33 -20.60
CA PRO A 129 14.67 24.11 -21.83
C PRO A 129 15.47 25.38 -21.53
N ALA A 130 16.58 25.56 -22.23
CA ALA A 130 17.31 26.83 -22.21
C ALA A 130 16.45 27.91 -22.89
N GLY A 131 16.22 29.05 -22.21
CA GLY A 131 15.68 30.26 -22.85
C GLY A 131 14.25 30.70 -22.51
N ARG A 132 13.60 30.20 -21.45
CA ARG A 132 12.36 30.84 -20.95
C ARG A 132 12.66 32.06 -20.08
N SER A 133 11.86 33.11 -20.24
CA SER A 133 12.01 34.42 -19.58
C SER A 133 11.48 34.49 -18.13
N LEU A 134 10.83 33.44 -17.63
CA LEU A 134 10.38 33.34 -16.24
C LEU A 134 11.23 32.31 -15.47
N PRO A 135 11.59 32.58 -14.20
CA PRO A 135 12.38 31.66 -13.40
C PRO A 135 11.56 30.42 -13.05
N VAL A 136 12.09 29.24 -13.36
CA VAL A 136 11.46 27.94 -13.05
C VAL A 136 11.72 27.57 -11.60
N LEU A 137 10.67 27.34 -10.80
CA LEU A 137 10.80 26.82 -9.44
C LEU A 137 11.16 25.33 -9.49
N ARG A 138 12.42 25.03 -9.19
CA ARG A 138 12.95 23.66 -9.07
C ARG A 138 12.82 23.13 -7.66
N VAL A 139 12.18 21.97 -7.51
CA VAL A 139 11.95 21.31 -6.22
C VAL A 139 12.45 19.87 -6.26
N ALA A 140 13.23 19.48 -5.26
CA ALA A 140 13.52 18.07 -5.00
C ALA A 140 12.49 17.49 -4.03
N VAL A 141 11.95 16.32 -4.34
CA VAL A 141 11.12 15.53 -3.42
C VAL A 141 11.88 14.25 -3.09
N VAL A 142 12.30 14.10 -1.83
CA VAL A 142 13.14 12.98 -1.38
C VAL A 142 12.26 11.85 -0.86
N GLY A 143 12.12 10.79 -1.64
CA GLY A 143 11.30 9.61 -1.41
C GLY A 143 10.13 9.55 -2.39
N SER A 144 10.01 8.42 -3.10
CA SER A 144 8.98 8.18 -4.13
C SER A 144 7.77 7.39 -3.64
N GLY A 145 7.61 7.25 -2.32
CA GLY A 145 6.39 6.71 -1.71
C GLY A 145 5.17 7.62 -1.94
N PRO A 146 3.98 7.22 -1.47
CA PRO A 146 2.74 7.98 -1.68
C PRO A 146 2.84 9.46 -1.30
N SER A 147 3.47 9.79 -0.17
CA SER A 147 3.64 11.20 0.24
C SER A 147 4.46 12.00 -0.75
N GLY A 148 5.56 11.45 -1.26
CA GLY A 148 6.40 12.15 -2.23
C GLY A 148 5.68 12.35 -3.56
N VAL A 149 5.05 11.30 -4.08
CA VAL A 149 4.31 11.39 -5.34
C VAL A 149 3.10 12.32 -5.23
N TYR A 150 2.35 12.29 -4.12
CA TYR A 150 1.25 13.25 -3.91
C TYR A 150 1.75 14.68 -3.73
N THR A 151 2.94 14.89 -3.15
CA THR A 151 3.55 16.23 -3.08
C THR A 151 3.95 16.70 -4.47
N ALA A 152 4.61 15.87 -5.27
CA ALA A 152 4.94 16.18 -6.65
C ALA A 152 3.68 16.52 -7.46
N GLU A 153 2.62 15.72 -7.34
CA GLU A 153 1.32 15.97 -7.96
C GLU A 153 0.74 17.33 -7.55
N ALA A 154 0.72 17.65 -6.25
CA ALA A 154 0.19 18.91 -5.76
C ALA A 154 1.00 20.13 -6.24
N LEU A 155 2.32 20.00 -6.31
CA LEU A 155 3.23 21.07 -6.78
C LEU A 155 3.10 21.36 -8.27
N VAL A 156 2.82 20.36 -9.10
CA VAL A 156 2.63 20.59 -10.54
C VAL A 156 1.19 20.98 -10.88
N ARG A 157 0.19 20.62 -10.07
CA ARG A 157 -1.22 20.96 -10.34
C ARG A 157 -1.67 22.33 -9.84
N GLN A 158 -0.86 23.01 -9.04
CA GLN A 158 -1.17 24.38 -8.59
C GLN A 158 -0.96 25.40 -9.74
N ASP A 159 -1.67 26.53 -9.67
CA ASP A 159 -1.67 27.57 -10.70
C ASP A 159 -1.06 28.92 -10.24
N THR A 160 -0.56 28.99 -9.01
CA THR A 160 0.02 30.21 -8.42
C THR A 160 1.43 30.50 -8.92
N VAL A 161 2.28 29.46 -9.00
CA VAL A 161 3.64 29.55 -9.56
C VAL A 161 3.61 28.98 -10.98
N PRO A 162 3.89 29.77 -12.01
CA PRO A 162 3.63 29.39 -13.40
C PRO A 162 4.50 28.22 -13.89
N ASP A 163 5.79 28.20 -13.55
CA ASP A 163 6.71 27.15 -13.96
C ASP A 163 7.32 26.45 -12.74
N VAL A 164 6.92 25.20 -12.52
CA VAL A 164 7.45 24.31 -11.47
C VAL A 164 8.00 23.04 -12.12
N ALA A 165 9.21 22.65 -11.74
CA ALA A 165 9.84 21.39 -12.12
C ALA A 165 10.19 20.60 -10.86
N VAL A 166 9.81 19.32 -10.85
CA VAL A 166 9.98 18.45 -9.67
C VAL A 166 10.86 17.26 -10.02
N ASP A 167 11.97 17.11 -9.31
CA ASP A 167 12.74 15.87 -9.31
C ASP A 167 12.33 15.03 -8.10
N VAL A 168 11.82 13.82 -8.33
CA VAL A 168 11.51 12.84 -7.28
C VAL A 168 12.72 11.93 -7.13
N LEU A 169 13.47 12.12 -6.05
CA LEU A 169 14.69 11.38 -5.72
C LEU A 169 14.31 10.16 -4.87
N ASP A 170 14.84 8.99 -5.15
CA ASP A 170 14.68 7.82 -4.27
C ASP A 170 15.99 7.07 -4.12
N ARG A 171 16.24 6.54 -2.92
CA ARG A 171 17.40 5.69 -2.66
C ARG A 171 17.31 4.41 -3.49
N LEU A 172 16.11 3.85 -3.64
CA LEU A 172 15.89 2.65 -4.42
C LEU A 172 15.79 2.98 -5.92
N PRO A 173 16.25 2.08 -6.80
CA PRO A 173 16.05 2.25 -8.25
C PRO A 173 14.58 2.07 -8.65
N CYS A 174 13.77 1.43 -7.79
CA CYS A 174 12.35 1.19 -7.99
C CYS A 174 11.49 2.15 -7.15
N PRO A 175 10.47 2.81 -7.73
CA PRO A 175 9.64 3.77 -7.02
C PRO A 175 8.57 3.13 -6.12
N TYR A 176 7.72 3.98 -5.54
CA TYR A 176 6.49 3.69 -4.80
C TYR A 176 6.63 3.31 -3.32
N GLY A 177 7.86 3.18 -2.81
CA GLY A 177 8.12 2.91 -1.39
C GLY A 177 7.29 1.72 -0.86
N LEU A 178 6.59 1.92 0.27
CA LEU A 178 5.79 0.86 0.90
C LEU A 178 4.62 0.34 0.04
N VAL A 179 4.18 1.04 -1.02
CA VAL A 179 3.20 0.45 -1.94
C VAL A 179 3.79 -0.73 -2.73
N ARG A 180 5.11 -0.69 -2.98
CA ARG A 180 5.86 -1.78 -3.59
C ARG A 180 6.41 -2.74 -2.55
N TYR A 181 6.98 -2.23 -1.47
CA TYR A 181 7.77 -3.02 -0.50
C TYR A 181 7.09 -3.31 0.85
N GLY A 182 5.89 -2.78 1.08
CA GLY A 182 5.15 -2.93 2.35
C GLY A 182 3.78 -3.58 2.21
N VAL A 183 3.05 -3.27 1.15
CA VAL A 183 1.73 -3.86 0.89
C VAL A 183 1.88 -5.35 0.59
N ALA A 184 1.15 -6.17 1.35
CA ALA A 184 1.21 -7.61 1.24
C ALA A 184 0.96 -8.11 -0.19
N PRO A 185 1.60 -9.21 -0.60
CA PRO A 185 1.51 -9.70 -1.97
C PRO A 185 0.10 -10.08 -2.41
N ASP A 186 -0.74 -10.53 -1.47
CA ASP A 186 -2.13 -10.92 -1.69
C ASP A 186 -3.11 -9.73 -1.69
N HIS A 187 -2.63 -8.50 -1.52
CA HIS A 187 -3.43 -7.26 -1.56
C HIS A 187 -3.37 -6.56 -2.94
N GLU A 188 -3.68 -7.30 -4.00
CA GLU A 188 -3.61 -6.82 -5.39
C GLU A 188 -4.42 -5.53 -5.65
N LYS A 189 -5.60 -5.39 -5.01
CA LYS A 189 -6.42 -4.17 -5.12
C LYS A 189 -5.69 -2.93 -4.63
N ILE A 190 -4.94 -3.02 -3.53
CA ILE A 190 -4.17 -1.88 -3.00
C ILE A 190 -2.97 -1.59 -3.90
N LYS A 191 -2.36 -2.63 -4.49
CA LYS A 191 -1.26 -2.46 -5.46
C LYS A 191 -1.70 -1.74 -6.74
N SER A 192 -2.99 -1.78 -7.09
CA SER A 192 -3.51 -0.99 -8.21
C SER A 192 -3.27 0.53 -8.06
N LEU A 193 -3.06 1.03 -6.83
CA LEU A 193 -2.64 2.42 -6.58
C LEU A 193 -1.32 2.79 -7.28
N GLN A 194 -0.46 1.82 -7.58
CA GLN A 194 0.77 2.08 -8.35
C GLN A 194 0.46 2.72 -9.71
N GLY A 195 -0.68 2.39 -10.35
CA GLY A 195 -1.10 3.01 -11.60
C GLY A 195 -1.35 4.52 -11.47
N ASN A 196 -1.97 4.94 -10.35
CA ASN A 196 -2.20 6.36 -10.07
C ASN A 196 -0.89 7.10 -9.77
N LEU A 197 0.01 6.47 -9.02
CA LEU A 197 1.32 7.06 -8.72
C LEU A 197 2.20 7.16 -9.97
N ARG A 198 2.17 6.12 -10.82
CA ARG A 198 2.84 6.10 -12.13
C ARG A 198 2.44 7.29 -13.00
N GLY A 199 1.14 7.56 -13.13
CA GLY A 199 0.66 8.65 -13.97
C GLY A 199 1.20 10.03 -13.56
N VAL A 200 1.53 10.22 -12.28
CA VAL A 200 2.20 11.44 -11.79
C VAL A 200 3.68 11.45 -12.17
N LEU A 201 4.39 10.32 -11.98
CA LEU A 201 5.82 10.20 -12.29
C LEU A 201 6.13 10.24 -13.80
N GLU A 202 5.16 9.88 -14.65
CA GLU A 202 5.22 10.03 -16.11
C GLU A 202 4.88 11.46 -16.59
N GLY A 203 4.47 12.34 -15.67
CA GLY A 203 4.08 13.71 -15.99
C GLY A 203 5.25 14.55 -16.52
N PRO A 204 5.03 15.46 -17.49
CA PRO A 204 6.11 16.18 -18.19
C PRO A 204 6.87 17.20 -17.32
N ARG A 205 6.38 17.49 -16.11
CA ARG A 205 7.02 18.39 -15.13
C ARG A 205 7.62 17.64 -13.93
N VAL A 206 7.59 16.31 -13.96
CA VAL A 206 8.10 15.43 -12.91
C VAL A 206 9.17 14.53 -13.52
N ARG A 207 10.31 14.42 -12.85
CA ARG A 207 11.39 13.52 -13.26
C ARG A 207 11.74 12.61 -12.09
N PHE A 208 11.59 11.30 -12.27
CA PHE A 208 12.02 10.31 -11.30
C PHE A 208 13.52 10.02 -11.46
N LEU A 209 14.24 10.03 -10.33
CA LEU A 209 15.67 9.71 -10.21
C LEU A 209 15.86 8.75 -9.02
N GLY A 210 15.81 7.44 -9.30
CA GLY A 210 16.13 6.39 -8.33
C GLY A 210 17.64 6.21 -8.14
N ASN A 211 18.06 5.35 -7.21
CA ASN A 211 19.46 5.14 -6.86
C ASN A 211 20.19 6.44 -6.41
N VAL A 212 19.47 7.36 -5.77
CA VAL A 212 20.00 8.61 -5.20
C VAL A 212 19.84 8.58 -3.69
N THR A 213 20.97 8.46 -2.99
CA THR A 213 20.96 8.35 -1.51
C THR A 213 21.16 9.72 -0.89
N VAL A 214 20.09 10.32 -0.37
CA VAL A 214 20.16 11.53 0.45
C VAL A 214 20.61 11.17 1.87
N GLY A 215 21.63 11.86 2.39
CA GLY A 215 22.31 11.50 3.63
C GLY A 215 23.66 12.21 3.75
N GLU A 216 24.68 11.54 4.29
CA GLU A 216 25.98 12.16 4.62
C GLU A 216 26.67 12.86 3.44
N ARG A 217 26.61 12.28 2.23
CA ARG A 217 27.28 12.82 1.03
C ARG A 217 26.40 13.75 0.18
N LEU A 218 25.10 13.73 0.42
CA LEU A 218 24.10 14.54 -0.29
C LEU A 218 23.10 15.00 0.77
N GLY A 219 23.47 16.02 1.52
CA GLY A 219 22.69 16.55 2.62
C GLY A 219 21.83 17.74 2.19
N PRO A 220 21.20 18.42 3.17
CA PRO A 220 20.36 19.58 2.89
C PRO A 220 21.09 20.71 2.15
N ALA A 221 22.38 20.94 2.46
CA ALA A 221 23.16 22.01 1.86
C ALA A 221 23.41 21.74 0.37
N GLU A 222 23.83 20.53 0.02
CA GLU A 222 24.08 20.13 -1.37
C GLU A 222 22.78 20.17 -2.18
N LEU A 223 21.68 19.65 -1.63
CA LEU A 223 20.37 19.69 -2.29
C LEU A 223 19.88 21.12 -2.50
N LEU A 224 20.01 22.01 -1.52
CA LEU A 224 19.64 23.43 -1.66
C LEU A 224 20.61 24.21 -2.58
N GLY A 225 21.78 23.65 -2.88
CA GLY A 225 22.67 24.13 -3.94
C GLY A 225 22.14 23.79 -5.35
N LEU A 226 21.37 22.72 -5.49
CA LEU A 226 20.82 22.24 -6.77
C LEU A 226 19.34 22.65 -6.99
N TYR A 227 18.58 22.85 -5.91
CA TYR A 227 17.15 23.10 -5.93
C TYR A 227 16.76 24.33 -5.10
N HIS A 228 15.66 24.99 -5.45
CA HIS A 228 15.15 26.13 -4.66
C HIS A 228 14.50 25.66 -3.37
N ALA A 229 13.94 24.44 -3.38
CA ALA A 229 13.31 23.81 -2.24
C ALA A 229 13.51 22.28 -2.27
N VAL A 230 13.47 21.68 -1.08
CA VAL A 230 13.55 20.24 -0.85
C VAL A 230 12.37 19.83 0.04
N VAL A 231 11.63 18.80 -0.37
CA VAL A 231 10.59 18.18 0.45
C VAL A 231 11.01 16.77 0.84
N TYR A 232 11.27 16.55 2.13
CA TYR A 232 11.62 15.25 2.67
C TYR A 232 10.37 14.39 2.90
N CYS A 233 10.28 13.30 2.15
CA CYS A 233 9.19 12.33 2.11
C CYS A 233 9.70 10.91 2.43
N VAL A 234 10.75 10.82 3.27
CA VAL A 234 11.51 9.59 3.58
C VAL A 234 10.75 8.53 4.40
N GLY A 235 9.52 8.83 4.80
CA GLY A 235 8.69 7.88 5.55
C GLY A 235 9.20 7.60 6.96
N ALA A 236 9.09 6.35 7.39
CA ALA A 236 9.58 5.86 8.68
C ALA A 236 10.20 4.47 8.46
N ALA A 237 11.52 4.44 8.28
CA ALA A 237 12.24 3.26 7.81
C ALA A 237 12.62 2.27 8.92
N ALA A 238 12.60 2.70 10.19
CA ALA A 238 12.95 1.85 11.33
C ALA A 238 11.72 1.33 12.07
N ASP A 239 11.94 0.37 12.95
CA ASP A 239 10.95 -0.19 13.86
C ASP A 239 11.04 0.39 15.26
N ARG A 240 9.92 0.40 15.96
CA ARG A 240 9.92 0.59 17.40
C ARG A 240 10.43 -0.68 18.08
N ARG A 241 11.40 -0.52 18.97
CA ARG A 241 11.82 -1.56 19.90
C ARG A 241 10.76 -1.80 20.98
N LEU A 242 10.69 -3.03 21.45
CA LEU A 242 9.95 -3.43 22.64
C LEU A 242 10.62 -2.89 23.91
N GLY A 243 11.95 -2.85 23.94
CA GLY A 243 12.72 -2.43 25.11
C GLY A 243 12.67 -3.45 26.25
N VAL A 244 12.65 -4.75 25.91
CA VAL A 244 12.58 -5.86 26.88
C VAL A 244 13.82 -6.75 26.78
N PRO A 245 14.22 -7.46 27.86
CA PRO A 245 15.30 -8.44 27.79
C PRO A 245 15.03 -9.52 26.74
N GLY A 246 16.10 -10.01 26.11
CA GLY A 246 16.04 -11.02 25.05
C GLY A 246 15.55 -10.52 23.69
N GLU A 247 15.22 -9.23 23.55
CA GLU A 247 14.71 -8.65 22.30
C GLU A 247 15.62 -8.89 21.08
N ASP A 248 16.93 -8.97 21.30
CA ASP A 248 17.95 -9.15 20.26
C ASP A 248 18.35 -10.63 20.03
N LEU A 249 17.68 -11.59 20.68
CA LEU A 249 17.94 -13.01 20.45
C LEU A 249 17.66 -13.40 18.98
N PRO A 250 18.50 -14.25 18.37
CA PRO A 250 18.21 -14.84 17.07
C PRO A 250 16.80 -15.47 17.02
N GLY A 251 16.03 -15.10 16.00
CA GLY A 251 14.61 -15.44 15.87
C GLY A 251 13.64 -14.36 16.37
N SER A 252 14.12 -13.30 17.03
CA SER A 252 13.36 -12.08 17.30
C SER A 252 13.60 -11.02 16.22
N CYS A 253 12.67 -10.91 15.28
CA CYS A 253 12.76 -9.98 14.15
C CYS A 253 11.68 -8.90 14.25
N SER A 254 11.84 -7.78 13.55
CA SER A 254 10.70 -6.89 13.31
C SER A 254 9.78 -7.48 12.24
N ALA A 255 8.49 -7.15 12.35
CA ALA A 255 7.52 -7.55 11.34
C ALA A 255 7.82 -6.87 9.98
N THR A 256 8.39 -5.67 10.00
CA THR A 256 8.73 -4.91 8.78
C THR A 256 9.92 -5.51 8.04
N ARG A 257 10.89 -6.10 8.75
CA ARG A 257 11.95 -6.91 8.15
C ARG A 257 11.34 -8.13 7.43
N PHE A 258 10.41 -8.82 8.08
CA PHE A 258 9.70 -9.95 7.48
C PHE A 258 8.88 -9.53 6.25
N VAL A 259 8.22 -8.36 6.31
CA VAL A 259 7.51 -7.77 5.17
C VAL A 259 8.46 -7.43 4.02
N SER A 260 9.59 -6.81 4.34
CA SER A 260 10.62 -6.41 3.38
C SER A 260 11.17 -7.64 2.64
N TRP A 261 11.40 -8.73 3.37
CA TRP A 261 11.84 -10.00 2.82
C TRP A 261 10.87 -10.57 1.78
N TYR A 262 9.60 -10.82 2.16
CA TYR A 262 8.64 -11.39 1.20
C TYR A 262 8.21 -10.39 0.11
N SER A 263 8.48 -9.09 0.29
CA SER A 263 8.18 -8.05 -0.68
C SER A 263 9.36 -7.70 -1.59
N ALA A 264 10.48 -8.42 -1.47
CA ALA A 264 11.70 -8.29 -2.27
C ALA A 264 12.38 -6.91 -2.13
N HIS A 265 12.41 -6.35 -0.92
CA HIS A 265 13.18 -5.15 -0.65
C HIS A 265 14.69 -5.47 -0.67
N PRO A 266 15.53 -4.76 -1.45
CA PRO A 266 16.89 -5.20 -1.75
C PRO A 266 17.88 -5.09 -0.58
N ASP A 267 17.53 -4.36 0.49
CA ASP A 267 18.32 -4.37 1.73
C ASP A 267 18.09 -5.64 2.58
N GLU A 268 17.07 -6.44 2.26
CA GLU A 268 16.78 -7.68 2.97
C GLU A 268 17.21 -8.90 2.14
N PRO A 269 18.11 -9.75 2.65
CA PRO A 269 18.58 -10.92 1.91
C PRO A 269 17.43 -11.85 1.47
N PRO A 270 17.45 -12.40 0.24
CA PRO A 270 16.39 -13.28 -0.26
C PRO A 270 16.19 -14.54 0.60
N ASP A 271 17.24 -15.01 1.26
CA ASP A 271 17.30 -16.17 2.16
C ASP A 271 17.22 -15.78 3.65
N GLY A 272 16.78 -14.56 3.96
CA GLY A 272 16.76 -14.01 5.32
C GLY A 272 15.88 -14.77 6.33
N PHE A 273 14.99 -15.66 5.87
CA PHE A 273 14.11 -16.47 6.72
C PHE A 273 13.97 -17.92 6.21
N ALA A 274 14.37 -18.88 7.05
CA ALA A 274 14.23 -20.32 6.78
C ALA A 274 12.92 -20.96 7.28
N LEU A 275 12.15 -20.24 8.12
CA LEU A 275 10.82 -20.62 8.64
C LEU A 275 10.69 -22.05 9.23
N GLN A 276 11.73 -22.52 9.93
CA GLN A 276 11.75 -23.83 10.58
C GLN A 276 11.02 -23.87 11.95
N ALA A 277 10.49 -22.74 12.40
CA ALA A 277 9.73 -22.64 13.64
C ALA A 277 8.42 -23.45 13.56
N ARG A 278 7.98 -24.02 14.69
CA ARG A 278 6.64 -24.63 14.82
C ARG A 278 5.61 -23.62 15.32
N SER A 279 6.04 -22.72 16.19
CA SER A 279 5.22 -21.66 16.77
C SER A 279 5.87 -20.29 16.56
N ALA A 280 5.06 -19.31 16.18
CA ALA A 280 5.46 -17.92 16.02
C ALA A 280 4.59 -16.99 16.89
N VAL A 281 5.21 -15.95 17.46
CA VAL A 281 4.52 -14.91 18.22
C VAL A 281 4.67 -13.57 17.51
N VAL A 282 3.55 -12.96 17.14
CA VAL A 282 3.48 -11.64 16.52
C VAL A 282 3.01 -10.64 17.59
N ILE A 283 3.88 -9.71 18.00
CA ILE A 283 3.57 -8.74 19.06
C ILE A 283 3.02 -7.47 18.44
N GLY A 284 1.74 -7.19 18.66
CA GLY A 284 1.01 -6.06 18.11
C GLY A 284 -0.31 -6.47 17.48
N VAL A 285 -1.30 -5.56 17.51
CA VAL A 285 -2.66 -5.79 16.98
C VAL A 285 -3.04 -4.71 15.96
N GLY A 286 -2.20 -4.55 14.94
CA GLY A 286 -2.43 -3.65 13.80
C GLY A 286 -2.42 -4.41 12.47
N ASN A 287 -2.70 -3.73 11.35
CA ASN A 287 -2.78 -4.38 10.03
C ASN A 287 -1.49 -5.11 9.64
N VAL A 288 -0.31 -4.56 9.95
CA VAL A 288 0.96 -5.25 9.66
C VAL A 288 1.08 -6.58 10.43
N ALA A 289 0.61 -6.63 11.68
CA ALA A 289 0.60 -7.86 12.48
C ALA A 289 -0.33 -8.91 11.85
N VAL A 290 -1.48 -8.46 11.34
CA VAL A 290 -2.43 -9.30 10.60
C VAL A 290 -1.82 -9.80 9.30
N ASP A 291 -1.13 -8.94 8.54
CA ASP A 291 -0.49 -9.32 7.27
C ASP A 291 0.60 -10.37 7.48
N VAL A 292 1.52 -10.18 8.42
CA VAL A 292 2.58 -11.17 8.67
C VAL A 292 2.02 -12.49 9.21
N ALA A 293 0.99 -12.44 10.06
CA ALA A 293 0.32 -13.63 10.54
C ALA A 293 -0.40 -14.37 9.40
N ARG A 294 -1.05 -13.63 8.50
CA ARG A 294 -1.72 -14.17 7.31
C ARG A 294 -0.71 -14.85 6.38
N ILE A 295 0.42 -14.22 6.10
CA ILE A 295 1.47 -14.79 5.24
C ILE A 295 2.08 -16.06 5.87
N LEU A 296 2.32 -16.07 7.18
CA LEU A 296 2.81 -17.26 7.89
C LEU A 296 1.80 -18.41 7.91
N ALA A 297 0.52 -18.10 8.08
CA ALA A 297 -0.54 -19.09 8.20
C ALA A 297 -1.06 -19.61 6.86
N ARG A 298 -0.91 -18.85 5.77
CA ARG A 298 -1.39 -19.23 4.43
C ARG A 298 -0.46 -20.25 3.75
N GLY A 299 -1.02 -21.11 2.90
CA GLY A 299 -0.24 -22.03 2.07
C GLY A 299 0.53 -21.29 0.97
N ALA A 300 1.76 -21.71 0.67
CA ALA A 300 2.59 -21.09 -0.36
C ALA A 300 1.94 -21.11 -1.76
N GLN A 301 1.10 -22.10 -2.04
CA GLN A 301 0.45 -22.23 -3.34
C GLN A 301 -0.48 -21.05 -3.67
N ASP A 302 -1.13 -20.47 -2.65
CA ASP A 302 -1.97 -19.27 -2.82
C ASP A 302 -1.15 -18.04 -3.24
N LEU A 303 0.12 -17.99 -2.82
CA LEU A 303 1.02 -16.87 -3.09
C LEU A 303 1.77 -17.02 -4.41
N ARG A 304 1.75 -18.21 -5.03
CA ARG A 304 2.46 -18.48 -6.29
C ARG A 304 2.02 -17.57 -7.44
N ARG A 305 0.77 -17.09 -7.43
CA ARG A 305 0.22 -16.18 -8.46
C ARG A 305 0.61 -14.72 -8.26
N THR A 306 1.18 -14.36 -7.12
CA THR A 306 1.54 -12.98 -6.76
C THR A 306 2.94 -12.61 -7.26
N ASP A 307 3.51 -11.50 -6.81
CA ASP A 307 4.85 -10.98 -7.17
C ASP A 307 5.96 -11.37 -6.18
N VAL A 308 5.67 -12.23 -5.19
CA VAL A 308 6.64 -12.70 -4.16
C VAL A 308 7.90 -13.29 -4.80
N PRO A 309 9.11 -12.98 -4.31
CA PRO A 309 10.34 -13.55 -4.84
C PRO A 309 10.38 -15.07 -4.61
N ASP A 310 10.96 -15.81 -5.56
CA ASP A 310 10.96 -17.28 -5.53
C ASP A 310 11.58 -17.88 -4.27
N ALA A 311 12.66 -17.26 -3.76
CA ALA A 311 13.30 -17.68 -2.51
C ALA A 311 12.35 -17.62 -1.31
N ALA A 312 11.57 -16.54 -1.18
CA ALA A 312 10.60 -16.41 -0.11
C ALA A 312 9.44 -17.40 -0.28
N LEU A 313 8.99 -17.64 -1.51
CA LEU A 313 7.96 -18.63 -1.81
C LEU A 313 8.41 -20.04 -1.42
N ARG A 314 9.66 -20.43 -1.71
CA ARG A 314 10.25 -21.71 -1.31
C ARG A 314 10.36 -21.84 0.21
N ALA A 315 10.79 -20.79 0.91
CA ALA A 315 10.83 -20.79 2.37
C ALA A 315 9.43 -20.94 3.00
N LEU A 316 8.43 -20.27 2.44
CA LEU A 316 7.02 -20.40 2.87
C LEU A 316 6.48 -21.80 2.58
N ALA A 317 6.85 -22.42 1.45
CA ALA A 317 6.46 -23.78 1.12
C ALA A 317 7.08 -24.81 2.07
N GLY A 318 8.32 -24.57 2.52
CA GLY A 318 9.02 -25.38 3.52
C GLY A 318 8.71 -25.01 4.98
N SER A 319 7.80 -24.06 5.22
CA SER A 319 7.48 -23.58 6.57
C SER A 319 6.90 -24.69 7.43
N ARG A 320 7.37 -24.79 8.68
CA ARG A 320 6.86 -25.74 9.68
C ARG A 320 5.90 -25.09 10.69
N VAL A 321 5.56 -23.82 10.48
CA VAL A 321 4.74 -23.05 11.42
C VAL A 321 3.31 -23.59 11.40
N THR A 322 2.86 -24.07 12.55
CA THR A 322 1.49 -24.54 12.78
C THR A 322 0.70 -23.59 13.67
N ASP A 323 1.39 -22.84 14.54
CA ASP A 323 0.78 -21.95 15.50
C ASP A 323 1.32 -20.54 15.34
N VAL A 324 0.42 -19.57 15.19
CA VAL A 324 0.75 -18.16 15.11
C VAL A 324 -0.08 -17.41 16.15
N HIS A 325 0.58 -16.78 17.12
CA HIS A 325 -0.04 -16.02 18.19
C HIS A 325 0.07 -14.52 17.91
N ILE A 326 -1.04 -13.84 17.62
CA ILE A 326 -1.10 -12.38 17.55
C ILE A 326 -1.43 -11.85 18.94
N VAL A 327 -0.52 -11.10 19.54
CA VAL A 327 -0.59 -10.71 20.95
C VAL A 327 -0.72 -9.20 21.11
N GLY A 328 -1.79 -8.75 21.77
CA GLY A 328 -2.05 -7.36 22.11
C GLY A 328 -1.91 -7.09 23.61
N ARG A 329 -1.23 -5.99 23.96
CA ARG A 329 -1.12 -5.52 25.35
C ARG A 329 -2.39 -4.90 25.92
N ARG A 330 -3.40 -4.64 25.07
CA ARG A 330 -4.70 -4.05 25.44
C ARG A 330 -5.82 -4.99 24.99
N GLY A 331 -7.07 -4.58 25.19
CA GLY A 331 -8.24 -5.31 24.77
C GLY A 331 -8.58 -5.18 23.28
N PRO A 332 -9.58 -5.95 22.82
CA PRO A 332 -10.09 -5.96 21.45
C PRO A 332 -10.59 -4.58 20.96
N SER A 333 -11.22 -3.78 21.81
CA SER A 333 -11.76 -2.47 21.42
C SER A 333 -10.68 -1.46 21.04
N GLN A 334 -9.45 -1.62 21.57
CA GLN A 334 -8.31 -0.75 21.25
C GLN A 334 -7.37 -1.33 20.18
N ALA A 335 -7.76 -2.43 19.53
CA ALA A 335 -7.03 -2.98 18.40
C ALA A 335 -7.05 -2.01 17.20
N LYS A 336 -5.95 -1.97 16.46
CA LYS A 336 -5.73 -1.01 15.36
C LYS A 336 -5.87 -1.63 13.97
N PHE A 337 -6.15 -2.93 13.87
CA PHE A 337 -6.47 -3.53 12.58
C PHE A 337 -7.83 -3.05 12.08
N THR A 338 -7.99 -2.99 10.77
CA THR A 338 -9.27 -2.69 10.12
C THR A 338 -10.12 -3.95 9.98
N THR A 339 -11.45 -3.79 9.92
CA THR A 339 -12.39 -4.93 9.94
C THR A 339 -12.22 -5.86 8.75
N LYS A 340 -11.88 -5.33 7.58
CA LYS A 340 -11.66 -6.14 6.37
C LYS A 340 -10.49 -7.10 6.57
N GLU A 341 -9.36 -6.59 7.05
CA GLU A 341 -8.10 -7.31 7.27
C GLU A 341 -8.27 -8.33 8.39
N LEU A 342 -9.03 -8.00 9.44
CA LEU A 342 -9.45 -8.98 10.44
C LEU A 342 -10.26 -10.11 9.79
N ARG A 343 -11.34 -9.80 9.05
CA ARG A 343 -12.19 -10.83 8.41
C ARG A 343 -11.41 -11.72 7.43
N GLU A 344 -10.39 -11.19 6.75
CA GLU A 344 -9.50 -11.97 5.88
C GLU A 344 -8.79 -13.11 6.65
N LEU A 345 -8.42 -12.93 7.93
CA LEU A 345 -7.86 -14.02 8.76
C LEU A 345 -8.86 -15.15 8.97
N GLY A 346 -10.11 -14.80 9.32
CA GLY A 346 -11.17 -15.79 9.55
C GLY A 346 -11.67 -16.50 8.29
N GLY A 347 -11.27 -16.02 7.11
CA GLY A 347 -11.56 -16.62 5.81
C GLY A 347 -10.44 -17.47 5.24
N LEU A 348 -9.32 -17.64 5.95
CA LEU A 348 -8.20 -18.44 5.46
C LEU A 348 -8.57 -19.92 5.35
N PRO A 349 -8.26 -20.59 4.21
CA PRO A 349 -8.47 -22.01 4.09
C PRO A 349 -7.53 -22.75 5.03
N GLU A 350 -8.01 -23.84 5.64
CA GLU A 350 -7.19 -24.75 6.47
C GLU A 350 -6.54 -24.11 7.70
N VAL A 351 -7.07 -22.98 8.18
CA VAL A 351 -6.62 -22.32 9.41
C VAL A 351 -7.80 -22.17 10.37
N ASP A 352 -7.61 -22.59 11.62
CA ASP A 352 -8.53 -22.27 12.71
C ASP A 352 -8.11 -20.94 13.36
N VAL A 353 -9.06 -20.02 13.49
CA VAL A 353 -8.85 -18.78 14.25
C VAL A 353 -9.43 -18.96 15.65
N LEU A 354 -8.57 -18.83 16.65
CA LEU A 354 -8.85 -19.11 18.05
C LEU A 354 -8.77 -17.82 18.86
N VAL A 355 -9.85 -17.52 19.57
CA VAL A 355 -9.96 -16.38 20.47
C VAL A 355 -10.48 -16.88 21.81
N ARG A 356 -9.91 -16.40 22.92
CA ARG A 356 -10.34 -16.82 24.28
C ARG A 356 -11.45 -15.89 24.78
N PRO A 357 -12.68 -16.38 25.02
CA PRO A 357 -13.77 -15.54 25.54
C PRO A 357 -13.38 -14.78 26.80
N GLN A 358 -12.67 -15.44 27.72
CA GLN A 358 -12.26 -14.88 29.02
C GLN A 358 -11.30 -13.69 28.87
N GLU A 359 -10.56 -13.59 27.75
CA GLU A 359 -9.70 -12.43 27.48
C GLU A 359 -10.50 -11.28 26.87
N LEU A 360 -11.54 -11.57 26.08
CA LEU A 360 -12.39 -10.54 25.50
C LEU A 360 -13.28 -9.89 26.57
N GLU A 361 -13.82 -10.68 27.50
CA GLU A 361 -14.69 -10.25 28.60
C GLU A 361 -14.05 -9.23 29.55
N LEU A 362 -12.72 -9.16 29.60
CA LEU A 362 -11.99 -8.14 30.38
C LEU A 362 -12.12 -6.72 29.79
N ASP A 363 -12.49 -6.60 28.52
CA ASP A 363 -12.68 -5.30 27.89
C ASP A 363 -14.07 -4.75 28.24
N PRO A 364 -14.19 -3.57 28.86
CA PRO A 364 -15.49 -3.01 29.24
C PRO A 364 -16.42 -2.81 28.03
N ALA A 365 -15.85 -2.49 26.86
CA ALA A 365 -16.60 -2.32 25.63
C ALA A 365 -16.90 -3.66 24.94
N TYR A 366 -16.44 -4.79 25.50
CA TYR A 366 -16.85 -6.10 25.04
C TYR A 366 -18.34 -6.27 25.24
N THR A 367 -18.90 -6.07 26.44
CA THR A 367 -20.33 -6.31 26.74
C THR A 367 -21.24 -5.40 25.93
N ASP A 368 -20.94 -4.10 25.89
CA ASP A 368 -21.65 -3.13 25.07
C ASP A 368 -20.69 -2.31 24.19
N PRO A 369 -20.53 -2.66 22.90
CA PRO A 369 -19.66 -1.94 21.99
C PRO A 369 -20.36 -0.74 21.32
N SER A 370 -21.58 -0.36 21.72
CA SER A 370 -22.37 0.67 21.05
C SER A 370 -21.69 2.05 21.04
N GLY A 371 -20.95 2.38 22.10
CA GLY A 371 -20.18 3.62 22.24
C GLY A 371 -18.85 3.65 21.47
N LEU A 372 -18.45 2.55 20.83
CA LEU A 372 -17.20 2.49 20.07
C LEU A 372 -17.33 3.13 18.68
N PRO A 373 -16.22 3.68 18.13
CA PRO A 373 -16.16 4.03 16.72
C PRO A 373 -16.54 2.84 15.83
N ALA A 374 -17.17 3.12 14.68
CA ALA A 374 -17.79 2.09 13.85
C ALA A 374 -16.85 0.94 13.43
N VAL A 375 -15.54 1.19 13.26
CA VAL A 375 -14.56 0.13 12.94
C VAL A 375 -14.26 -0.73 14.16
N ALA A 376 -14.03 -0.13 15.33
CA ALA A 376 -13.76 -0.84 16.57
C ALA A 376 -14.95 -1.70 16.99
N ARG A 377 -16.18 -1.15 16.89
CA ARG A 377 -17.42 -1.90 17.13
C ARG A 377 -17.52 -3.16 16.26
N ARG A 378 -17.35 -3.00 14.95
CA ARG A 378 -17.38 -4.12 13.99
C ARG A 378 -16.29 -5.16 14.26
N ASN A 379 -15.12 -4.72 14.73
CA ASN A 379 -14.04 -5.64 15.10
C ASN A 379 -14.40 -6.48 16.33
N VAL A 380 -14.98 -5.86 17.37
CA VAL A 380 -15.44 -6.58 18.57
C VAL A 380 -16.51 -7.61 18.21
N GLU A 381 -17.46 -7.25 17.34
CA GLU A 381 -18.49 -8.18 16.84
C GLU A 381 -17.88 -9.41 16.13
N VAL A 382 -16.85 -9.22 15.29
CA VAL A 382 -16.15 -10.33 14.63
C VAL A 382 -15.44 -11.25 15.64
N LEU A 383 -14.80 -10.66 16.65
CA LEU A 383 -14.08 -11.44 17.67
C LEU A 383 -15.03 -12.23 18.56
N ARG A 384 -16.21 -11.67 18.88
CA ARG A 384 -17.31 -12.39 19.55
C ARG A 384 -17.76 -13.59 18.74
N GLU A 385 -18.04 -13.37 17.46
CA GLU A 385 -18.44 -14.45 16.53
C GLU A 385 -17.39 -15.57 16.52
N TRP A 386 -16.10 -15.25 16.54
CA TRP A 386 -15.04 -16.26 16.55
C TRP A 386 -14.86 -16.96 17.89
N ALA A 387 -15.10 -16.27 19.00
CA ALA A 387 -15.03 -16.85 20.34
C ALA A 387 -16.10 -17.93 20.57
N GLU A 388 -17.22 -17.87 19.84
CA GLU A 388 -18.32 -18.85 19.87
C GLU A 388 -18.12 -20.02 18.90
N ARG A 389 -17.17 -19.93 17.97
CA ARG A 389 -16.93 -20.99 16.96
C ARG A 389 -16.25 -22.20 17.60
N VAL A 390 -16.77 -23.38 17.30
CA VAL A 390 -16.08 -24.63 17.59
C VAL A 390 -14.89 -24.79 16.63
N PRO A 391 -13.65 -24.97 17.13
CA PRO A 391 -12.48 -25.21 16.29
C PRO A 391 -12.68 -26.42 15.37
N ARG A 392 -12.19 -26.35 14.14
CA ARG A 392 -12.36 -27.42 13.14
C ARG A 392 -11.17 -28.37 13.07
N GLU A 393 -10.33 -28.37 14.11
CA GLU A 393 -9.09 -29.16 14.25
C GLU A 393 -8.17 -29.07 13.02
N ARG A 394 -8.04 -27.88 12.45
CA ARG A 394 -7.19 -27.65 11.28
C ARG A 394 -5.71 -27.74 11.66
N ALA A 395 -4.89 -28.12 10.67
CA ALA A 395 -3.44 -28.26 10.83
C ALA A 395 -2.73 -26.97 11.25
N ARG A 396 -3.33 -25.80 10.98
CA ARG A 396 -2.78 -24.49 11.33
C ARG A 396 -3.76 -23.70 12.20
N ARG A 397 -3.22 -22.96 13.18
CA ARG A 397 -3.99 -22.24 14.20
C ARG A 397 -3.47 -20.80 14.34
N LEU A 398 -4.38 -19.85 14.26
CA LEU A 398 -4.16 -18.43 14.53
C LEU A 398 -4.79 -18.07 15.86
N HIS A 399 -3.97 -17.79 16.87
CA HIS A 399 -4.43 -17.40 18.20
C HIS A 399 -4.42 -15.88 18.32
N LEU A 400 -5.56 -15.25 18.55
CA LEU A 400 -5.63 -13.84 18.91
C LEU A 400 -5.69 -13.74 20.44
N ARG A 401 -4.67 -13.13 21.03
CA ARG A 401 -4.48 -13.03 22.47
C ARG A 401 -4.47 -11.56 22.90
N PHE A 402 -5.20 -11.22 23.95
CA PHE A 402 -5.34 -9.85 24.44
C PHE A 402 -4.89 -9.74 25.89
N PHE A 403 -4.68 -8.50 26.34
CA PHE A 403 -4.25 -8.18 27.71
C PHE A 403 -2.93 -8.83 28.13
N LEU A 404 -1.98 -8.89 27.19
CA LEU A 404 -0.65 -9.48 27.38
C LEU A 404 0.43 -8.48 26.95
N ARG A 405 1.11 -7.88 27.93
CA ARG A 405 2.23 -6.97 27.72
C ARG A 405 3.54 -7.77 27.68
N PRO A 406 4.37 -7.66 26.63
CA PRO A 406 5.65 -8.37 26.60
C PRO A 406 6.55 -7.90 27.74
N ALA A 407 7.12 -8.85 28.48
CA ALA A 407 8.01 -8.59 29.61
C ALA A 407 9.44 -9.05 29.32
N GLU A 408 9.61 -10.18 28.62
CA GLU A 408 10.91 -10.75 28.24
C GLU A 408 10.74 -11.70 27.05
N LEU A 409 11.73 -11.79 26.16
CA LEU A 409 11.85 -12.89 25.21
C LEU A 409 12.82 -13.95 25.77
N LEU A 410 12.35 -15.18 25.82
CA LEU A 410 13.03 -16.29 26.49
C LEU A 410 13.88 -17.10 25.50
N GLY A 411 15.02 -17.62 25.97
CA GLY A 411 15.80 -18.63 25.27
C GLY A 411 17.32 -18.47 25.44
N GLU A 412 18.04 -19.56 25.22
CA GLU A 412 19.51 -19.60 25.25
C GLU A 412 20.05 -19.63 23.82
N GLY A 413 20.81 -18.61 23.42
CA GLY A 413 21.37 -18.47 22.08
C GLY A 413 20.36 -18.17 20.96
N ARG A 414 19.08 -18.49 21.13
CA ARG A 414 17.98 -18.15 20.22
C ARG A 414 16.65 -18.08 20.96
N VAL A 415 15.66 -17.41 20.39
CA VAL A 415 14.32 -17.33 20.98
C VAL A 415 13.64 -18.71 21.03
N ALA A 416 13.07 -19.03 22.18
CA ALA A 416 12.30 -20.24 22.45
C ALA A 416 10.89 -19.94 23.01
N GLY A 417 10.64 -18.68 23.42
CA GLY A 417 9.33 -18.21 23.83
C GLY A 417 9.30 -16.73 24.16
N ALA A 418 8.15 -16.26 24.59
CA ALA A 418 7.96 -14.91 25.09
C ALA A 418 7.15 -14.95 26.39
N ARG A 419 7.65 -14.25 27.40
CA ARG A 419 6.95 -14.03 28.67
C ARG A 419 6.17 -12.74 28.60
N PHE A 420 4.90 -12.82 28.94
CA PHE A 420 3.97 -11.71 28.95
C PHE A 420 3.44 -11.49 30.37
N GLU A 421 3.37 -10.23 30.77
CA GLU A 421 2.61 -9.84 31.96
C GLU A 421 1.14 -9.64 31.57
N ARG A 422 0.24 -10.21 32.36
CA ARG A 422 -1.20 -9.98 32.26
C ARG A 422 -1.53 -8.54 32.63
N THR A 423 -2.39 -7.90 31.86
CA THR A 423 -2.80 -6.52 32.08
C THR A 423 -4.30 -6.37 32.32
N THR A 424 -4.71 -5.32 33.02
CA THR A 424 -6.12 -4.94 33.18
C THR A 424 -6.36 -3.53 32.61
N PRO A 425 -7.55 -3.23 32.07
CA PRO A 425 -7.90 -1.86 31.70
C PRO A 425 -7.73 -0.89 32.87
N ASP A 426 -7.28 0.34 32.59
CA ASP A 426 -7.30 1.43 33.57
C ASP A 426 -8.42 2.44 33.26
N GLU A 427 -8.66 3.38 34.18
CA GLU A 427 -9.70 4.40 34.06
C GLU A 427 -9.42 5.43 32.94
N CYS A 428 -8.18 5.50 32.45
CA CYS A 428 -7.74 6.44 31.41
C CYS A 428 -7.75 5.84 30.00
N GLY A 429 -8.32 4.63 29.82
CA GLY A 429 -8.34 3.92 28.53
C GLY A 429 -7.00 3.29 28.14
N GLY A 430 -6.07 3.21 29.09
CA GLY A 430 -4.83 2.46 29.03
C GLY A 430 -4.96 1.08 29.68
N VAL A 431 -3.83 0.56 30.16
CA VAL A 431 -3.76 -0.71 30.88
C VAL A 431 -2.68 -0.66 31.97
N THR A 432 -2.94 -1.34 33.08
CA THR A 432 -2.00 -1.57 34.18
C THR A 432 -1.54 -3.02 34.23
N GLY A 433 -0.31 -3.25 34.72
CA GLY A 433 0.23 -4.59 34.92
C GLY A 433 -0.32 -5.23 36.18
N THR A 434 -0.61 -6.52 36.13
CA THR A 434 -1.17 -7.28 37.28
C THR A 434 -0.10 -7.99 38.11
N GLY A 435 1.17 -8.00 37.66
CA GLY A 435 2.24 -8.81 38.23
C GLY A 435 2.12 -10.32 37.98
N ARG A 436 1.08 -10.79 37.28
CA ARG A 436 0.93 -12.20 36.87
C ARG A 436 1.52 -12.39 35.47
N TYR A 437 2.26 -13.48 35.28
CA TYR A 437 2.95 -13.77 34.03
C TYR A 437 2.42 -15.03 33.35
N GLU A 438 2.45 -15.03 32.02
CA GLU A 438 2.20 -16.18 31.16
C GLU A 438 3.32 -16.30 30.14
N GLU A 439 3.71 -17.52 29.83
CA GLU A 439 4.71 -17.81 28.80
C GLU A 439 4.06 -18.47 27.58
N ILE A 440 4.47 -18.02 26.40
CA ILE A 440 4.07 -18.62 25.13
C ILE A 440 5.34 -19.11 24.43
N GLY A 441 5.46 -20.44 24.26
CA GLY A 441 6.56 -21.05 23.54
C GLY A 441 6.52 -20.73 22.05
N ALA A 442 7.63 -20.22 21.50
CA ALA A 442 7.75 -19.81 20.10
C ALA A 442 9.21 -19.72 19.67
N GLN A 443 9.54 -20.24 18.49
CA GLN A 443 10.90 -20.18 17.93
C GLN A 443 11.10 -19.01 16.95
N LEU A 444 10.05 -18.21 16.76
CA LEU A 444 10.03 -16.99 15.95
C LEU A 444 9.18 -15.94 16.68
N VAL A 445 9.73 -14.75 16.85
CA VAL A 445 9.01 -13.58 17.36
C VAL A 445 9.07 -12.47 16.32
N LEU A 446 7.91 -11.94 15.91
CA LEU A 446 7.78 -10.81 15.00
C LEU A 446 7.22 -9.59 15.75
N ARG A 447 8.04 -8.56 15.89
CA ARG A 447 7.69 -7.32 16.58
C ARG A 447 6.97 -6.37 15.62
N SER A 448 5.67 -6.18 15.81
CA SER A 448 4.80 -5.31 15.01
C SER A 448 4.21 -4.16 15.85
N VAL A 449 5.06 -3.48 16.62
CA VAL A 449 4.66 -2.41 17.55
C VAL A 449 4.73 -0.99 16.96
N GLY A 450 4.97 -0.89 15.65
CA GLY A 450 4.93 0.35 14.87
C GLY A 450 6.28 0.72 14.27
N TYR A 451 6.25 1.57 13.25
CA TYR A 451 7.44 2.14 12.62
C TYR A 451 7.95 3.35 13.42
N ARG A 452 9.13 3.83 13.05
CA ARG A 452 9.79 5.02 13.57
C ARG A 452 10.61 5.70 12.48
N GLY A 453 10.61 7.04 12.45
CA GLY A 453 11.52 7.81 11.59
C GLY A 453 12.98 7.55 11.96
N VAL A 454 13.87 7.78 11.00
CA VAL A 454 15.33 7.72 11.20
C VAL A 454 15.89 9.12 10.93
N PRO A 455 16.82 9.62 11.76
CA PRO A 455 17.46 10.90 11.50
C PRO A 455 18.23 10.86 10.17
N LEU A 456 18.14 11.96 9.41
CA LEU A 456 18.90 12.15 8.19
C LEU A 456 20.00 13.18 8.46
N ALA A 457 21.23 12.90 8.04
CA ALA A 457 22.38 13.75 8.31
C ALA A 457 22.12 15.21 7.87
N GLY A 458 22.28 16.15 8.81
CA GLY A 458 22.05 17.58 8.59
C GLY A 458 20.60 18.06 8.71
N LEU A 459 19.61 17.17 8.83
CA LEU A 459 18.20 17.52 9.05
C LEU A 459 17.84 17.45 10.55
N PRO A 460 17.10 18.42 11.12
CA PRO A 460 16.70 18.35 12.53
C PRO A 460 15.75 17.18 12.77
N PHE A 461 15.84 16.57 13.95
CA PHE A 461 15.07 15.38 14.28
C PHE A 461 14.63 15.38 15.74
N ASP A 462 13.35 15.06 15.96
CA ASP A 462 12.77 14.86 17.29
C ASP A 462 12.86 13.37 17.64
N GLU A 463 13.81 13.01 18.51
CA GLU A 463 13.98 11.63 18.97
C GLU A 463 12.80 11.12 19.82
N GLY A 464 12.08 11.98 20.52
CA GLY A 464 10.90 11.53 21.27
C GLY A 464 9.81 11.02 20.34
N ARG A 465 9.51 11.79 19.30
CA ARG A 465 8.41 11.54 18.37
C ARG A 465 8.81 10.74 17.14
N GLY A 466 10.10 10.68 16.81
CA GLY A 466 10.63 10.01 15.62
C GLY A 466 10.20 10.71 14.32
N VAL A 467 10.20 12.04 14.31
CA VAL A 467 9.75 12.89 13.19
C VAL A 467 10.70 14.08 13.02
N VAL A 468 10.62 14.77 11.88
CA VAL A 468 11.30 16.05 11.68
C VAL A 468 10.43 17.18 12.24
N PRO A 469 10.94 18.02 13.16
CA PRO A 469 10.21 19.18 13.67
C PRO A 469 9.74 20.08 12.53
N ASN A 470 8.45 20.42 12.51
CA ASN A 470 7.88 21.22 11.43
C ASN A 470 6.62 22.00 11.86
N GLU A 471 6.35 23.07 11.13
CA GLU A 471 5.09 23.84 11.19
C GLU A 471 4.43 23.82 9.81
N GLU A 472 3.25 23.17 9.72
CA GLU A 472 2.53 22.94 8.45
C GLU A 472 3.35 22.24 7.35
N GLY A 473 4.46 21.61 7.71
CA GLY A 473 5.40 21.00 6.78
C GLY A 473 6.64 21.84 6.47
N ARG A 474 6.78 23.07 6.97
CA ARG A 474 8.05 23.82 6.95
C ARG A 474 8.96 23.29 8.06
N VAL A 475 10.17 22.87 7.73
CA VAL A 475 11.12 22.33 8.72
C VAL A 475 11.49 23.41 9.74
N LEU A 476 11.56 23.04 11.02
CA LEU A 476 11.99 23.92 12.10
C LEU A 476 13.40 23.56 12.57
N ARG A 477 14.29 24.55 12.63
CA ARG A 477 15.62 24.48 13.25
C ARG A 477 15.62 25.45 14.43
N ASP A 478 15.83 24.93 15.64
CA ASP A 478 15.81 25.73 16.88
C ASP A 478 14.56 26.61 17.02
N GLY A 479 13.39 26.09 16.61
CA GLY A 479 12.11 26.79 16.64
C GLY A 479 11.86 27.77 15.49
N ALA A 480 12.85 28.05 14.64
CA ALA A 480 12.71 28.91 13.47
C ALA A 480 12.50 28.10 12.18
N ARG A 481 11.71 28.64 11.25
CA ARG A 481 11.49 28.02 9.93
C ARG A 481 12.78 28.00 9.12
N SER A 482 13.15 26.85 8.57
CA SER A 482 14.30 26.72 7.67
C SER A 482 13.89 26.96 6.21
N PRO A 483 14.34 28.06 5.56
CA PRO A 483 13.87 28.42 4.23
C PRO A 483 14.27 27.40 3.15
N GLY A 484 13.28 26.89 2.42
CA GLY A 484 13.49 25.93 1.34
C GLY A 484 13.47 24.47 1.81
N GLU A 485 13.34 24.18 3.10
CA GLU A 485 13.25 22.81 3.62
C GLU A 485 11.84 22.49 4.12
N TYR A 486 11.27 21.40 3.61
CA TYR A 486 9.91 20.97 3.90
C TYR A 486 9.84 19.47 4.18
N VAL A 487 8.76 19.03 4.82
CA VAL A 487 8.50 17.61 5.11
C VAL A 487 7.05 17.25 4.78
N ALA A 488 6.82 16.00 4.37
CA ALA A 488 5.48 15.45 4.18
C ALA A 488 5.43 13.95 4.53
N GLY A 489 4.21 13.42 4.69
CA GLY A 489 4.01 12.00 5.01
C GLY A 489 4.35 11.63 6.45
N TRP A 490 4.89 10.43 6.65
CA TRP A 490 5.17 9.88 7.98
C TRP A 490 6.33 10.56 8.69
N ILE A 491 7.35 11.05 7.98
CA ILE A 491 8.45 11.81 8.61
C ILE A 491 7.96 13.15 9.18
N LYS A 492 6.82 13.68 8.67
CA LYS A 492 6.13 14.88 9.18
C LYS A 492 5.20 14.59 10.36
N ARG A 493 4.38 13.53 10.26
CA ARG A 493 3.21 13.28 11.15
C ARG A 493 3.40 12.12 12.14
N GLY A 494 4.43 11.31 11.94
CA GLY A 494 4.56 9.98 12.53
C GLY A 494 3.89 8.89 11.67
N PRO A 495 4.22 7.61 11.91
CA PRO A 495 3.80 6.49 11.07
C PRO A 495 2.42 5.97 11.44
N THR A 496 1.40 6.79 11.23
CA THR A 496 0.00 6.44 11.40
C THR A 496 -0.82 6.80 10.16
N GLY A 497 -1.95 6.12 10.00
CA GLY A 497 -2.86 6.30 8.86
C GLY A 497 -2.54 5.41 7.66
N VAL A 498 -3.55 5.25 6.79
CA VAL A 498 -3.47 4.49 5.53
C VAL A 498 -2.87 5.36 4.41
N ILE A 499 -2.62 4.76 3.24
CA ILE A 499 -2.02 5.42 2.07
C ILE A 499 -2.71 6.76 1.75
N GLY A 500 -4.05 6.78 1.72
CA GLY A 500 -4.86 7.96 1.41
C GLY A 500 -4.64 9.14 2.36
N THR A 501 -4.28 8.90 3.63
CA THR A 501 -4.03 9.98 4.61
C THR A 501 -2.84 10.86 4.24
N ASN A 502 -1.97 10.40 3.33
CA ASN A 502 -0.82 11.17 2.88
C ASN A 502 -1.20 12.25 1.86
N ARG A 503 -2.33 12.14 1.15
CA ARG A 503 -2.76 13.11 0.13
C ARG A 503 -3.05 14.50 0.72
N PRO A 504 -3.92 14.66 1.76
CA PRO A 504 -4.15 15.97 2.36
C PRO A 504 -2.88 16.53 3.04
N CYS A 505 -2.06 15.68 3.66
CA CYS A 505 -0.77 16.07 4.24
C CYS A 505 0.18 16.67 3.18
N ALA A 506 0.32 16.00 2.04
CA ALA A 506 1.13 16.46 0.92
C ALA A 506 0.61 17.78 0.34
N LYS A 507 -0.71 17.93 0.19
CA LYS A 507 -1.35 19.16 -0.28
C LYS A 507 -1.04 20.36 0.65
N GLN A 508 -1.10 20.17 1.97
CA GLN A 508 -0.75 21.22 2.92
C GLN A 508 0.72 21.65 2.78
N THR A 509 1.64 20.70 2.70
CA THR A 509 3.07 21.01 2.52
C THR A 509 3.35 21.70 1.18
N ALA A 510 2.71 21.25 0.10
CA ALA A 510 2.85 21.89 -1.21
C ALA A 510 2.31 23.33 -1.21
N ALA A 511 1.17 23.58 -0.57
CA ALA A 511 0.62 24.94 -0.43
C ALA A 511 1.55 25.86 0.36
N ALA A 512 2.16 25.36 1.44
CA ALA A 512 3.17 26.09 2.19
C ALA A 512 4.39 26.47 1.33
N LEU A 513 4.91 25.53 0.54
CA LEU A 513 6.03 25.77 -0.37
C LEU A 513 5.68 26.80 -1.45
N VAL A 514 4.50 26.66 -2.07
CA VAL A 514 4.00 27.60 -3.09
C VAL A 514 3.90 29.02 -2.53
N ALA A 515 3.43 29.19 -1.30
CA ALA A 515 3.37 30.49 -0.64
C ALA A 515 4.76 31.12 -0.43
N ASP A 516 5.78 30.29 -0.19
CA ASP A 516 7.15 30.75 0.05
C ASP A 516 7.95 30.96 -1.26
N ALA A 517 7.46 30.46 -2.40
CA ALA A 517 8.16 30.45 -3.68
C ALA A 517 8.71 31.81 -4.14
N PRO A 518 8.00 32.95 -4.01
CA PRO A 518 8.53 34.25 -4.41
C PRO A 518 9.82 34.64 -3.67
N MET A 519 9.93 34.28 -2.39
CA MET A 519 11.13 34.50 -1.60
C MET A 519 12.25 33.55 -2.04
N LEU A 520 11.94 32.26 -2.23
CA LEU A 520 12.93 31.25 -2.61
C LEU A 520 13.59 31.55 -3.96
N LEU A 521 12.80 31.97 -4.95
CA LEU A 521 13.27 32.35 -6.29
C LEU A 521 14.16 33.60 -6.26
N ARG A 522 13.97 34.51 -5.29
CA ARG A 522 14.83 35.69 -5.09
C ARG A 522 16.10 35.36 -4.33
N ALA A 523 15.99 34.48 -3.34
CA ALA A 523 17.08 34.16 -2.42
C ALA A 523 18.12 33.21 -2.99
N ARG A 524 17.75 32.31 -3.92
CA ARG A 524 18.66 31.32 -4.48
C ARG A 524 18.70 31.38 -6.00
N LYS A 525 19.92 31.36 -6.53
CA LYS A 525 20.20 31.01 -7.93
C LYS A 525 20.70 29.58 -7.95
N VAL A 526 19.97 28.70 -8.63
CA VAL A 526 20.35 27.29 -8.79
C VAL A 526 21.02 27.07 -10.15
N PRO A 527 22.14 26.33 -10.21
CA PRO A 527 22.90 26.13 -11.44
C PRO A 527 22.27 25.06 -12.35
N GLY A 528 22.59 25.11 -13.64
CA GLY A 528 22.54 23.99 -14.59
C GLY A 528 21.31 23.09 -14.57
N ASP A 529 21.45 21.83 -14.95
CA ASP A 529 20.49 20.76 -14.66
C ASP A 529 20.91 20.07 -13.34
N PRO A 530 20.02 19.94 -12.34
CA PRO A 530 20.32 19.20 -11.11
C PRO A 530 20.87 17.77 -11.32
N LEU A 531 20.51 17.10 -12.42
CA LEU A 531 21.03 15.76 -12.74
C LEU A 531 22.55 15.75 -12.91
N ASP A 532 23.11 16.79 -13.54
CA ASP A 532 24.55 16.92 -13.72
C ASP A 532 25.24 17.21 -12.37
N GLY A 533 24.59 18.01 -11.53
CA GLY A 533 25.04 18.26 -10.16
C GLY A 533 25.06 16.99 -9.31
N LEU A 534 24.02 16.15 -9.38
CA LEU A 534 23.97 14.87 -8.69
C LEU A 534 25.09 13.93 -9.16
N ARG A 535 25.37 13.88 -10.47
CA ARG A 535 26.48 13.09 -11.02
C ARG A 535 27.84 13.62 -10.59
N ALA A 536 28.03 14.94 -10.56
CA ALA A 536 29.26 15.56 -10.07
C ALA A 536 29.52 15.25 -8.58
N LEU A 537 28.45 15.02 -7.80
CA LEU A 537 28.51 14.54 -6.41
C LEU A 537 28.67 13.01 -6.29
N GLY A 538 28.93 12.32 -7.41
CA GLY A 538 29.20 10.88 -7.44
C GLY A 538 27.96 9.98 -7.34
N GLN A 539 26.75 10.52 -7.56
CA GLN A 539 25.55 9.69 -7.69
C GLN A 539 25.47 9.09 -9.10
N ASP A 540 24.85 7.91 -9.23
CA ASP A 540 24.51 7.30 -10.53
C ASP A 540 22.98 7.07 -10.63
N PRO A 541 22.21 8.13 -10.95
CA PRO A 541 20.76 8.06 -10.86
C PRO A 541 20.14 7.13 -11.92
N VAL A 542 19.24 6.26 -11.47
CA VAL A 542 18.37 5.44 -12.32
C VAL A 542 17.15 6.28 -12.71
N ALA A 543 17.16 6.78 -13.94
CA ALA A 543 16.01 7.50 -14.49
C ALA A 543 14.84 6.56 -14.82
N TRP A 544 13.68 7.14 -15.15
CA TRP A 544 12.46 6.40 -15.47
C TRP A 544 12.63 5.25 -16.50
N PRO A 545 13.39 5.40 -17.60
CA PRO A 545 13.64 4.28 -18.52
C PRO A 545 14.36 3.08 -17.86
N GLY A 546 15.25 3.32 -16.90
CA GLY A 546 15.92 2.25 -16.15
C GLY A 546 14.95 1.54 -15.21
N TRP A 547 14.02 2.27 -14.57
CA TRP A 547 12.92 1.65 -13.84
C TRP A 547 12.04 0.76 -14.75
N LEU A 548 11.67 1.25 -15.93
CA LEU A 548 10.90 0.45 -16.90
C LEU A 548 11.66 -0.80 -17.36
N ALA A 549 12.99 -0.73 -17.47
CA ALA A 549 13.84 -1.87 -17.77
C ALA A 549 13.83 -2.92 -16.64
N ILE A 550 13.87 -2.48 -15.37
CA ILE A 550 13.67 -3.35 -14.21
C ILE A 550 12.30 -4.04 -14.30
N GLU A 551 11.21 -3.31 -14.54
CA GLU A 551 9.87 -3.92 -14.65
C GLU A 551 9.80 -4.97 -15.76
N ALA A 552 10.46 -4.72 -16.89
CA ALA A 552 10.53 -5.66 -17.99
C ALA A 552 11.31 -6.94 -17.60
N ALA A 553 12.41 -6.79 -16.85
CA ALA A 553 13.19 -7.91 -16.32
C ALA A 553 12.40 -8.73 -15.29
N GLU A 554 11.65 -8.08 -14.39
CA GLU A 554 10.76 -8.75 -13.42
C GLU A 554 9.65 -9.56 -14.11
N ALA A 555 9.06 -9.00 -15.17
CA ALA A 555 8.08 -9.71 -15.99
C ALA A 555 8.72 -10.88 -16.77
N ALA A 556 9.95 -10.71 -17.25
CA ALA A 556 10.70 -11.79 -17.92
C ALA A 556 11.02 -12.93 -16.95
N LEU A 557 11.52 -12.61 -15.76
CA LEU A 557 11.76 -13.58 -14.68
C LEU A 557 10.46 -14.31 -14.33
N GLY A 558 9.34 -13.58 -14.19
CA GLY A 558 8.03 -14.17 -13.97
C GLY A 558 7.68 -15.23 -15.02
N ARG A 559 7.85 -14.92 -16.32
CA ARG A 559 7.58 -15.88 -17.41
C ARG A 559 8.43 -17.15 -17.30
N THR A 560 9.70 -17.06 -16.89
CA THR A 560 10.56 -18.25 -16.69
C THR A 560 10.08 -19.15 -15.56
N LEU A 561 9.27 -18.61 -14.64
CA LEU A 561 8.73 -19.32 -13.47
C LEU A 561 7.22 -19.59 -13.60
N GLU A 562 6.65 -19.45 -14.81
CA GLU A 562 5.20 -19.63 -15.09
C GLU A 562 4.30 -18.68 -14.28
N ARG A 563 4.78 -17.45 -14.05
CA ARG A 563 4.11 -16.39 -13.27
C ARG A 563 4.04 -15.10 -14.09
N THR A 564 3.14 -14.19 -13.72
CA THR A 564 2.98 -12.91 -14.43
C THR A 564 4.19 -12.00 -14.22
N THR A 565 4.67 -11.89 -12.98
CA THR A 565 5.82 -11.07 -12.61
C THR A 565 6.44 -11.63 -11.34
N VAL A 566 7.75 -11.49 -11.19
CA VAL A 566 8.50 -11.83 -9.98
C VAL A 566 9.49 -10.72 -9.73
N LYS A 567 9.46 -10.15 -8.51
CA LYS A 567 10.38 -9.08 -8.15
C LYS A 567 11.81 -9.59 -8.07
N ILE A 568 12.74 -8.75 -8.53
CA ILE A 568 14.18 -8.96 -8.32
C ILE A 568 14.49 -8.57 -6.87
N PRO A 569 15.06 -9.46 -6.04
CA PRO A 569 15.13 -9.26 -4.60
C PRO A 569 16.44 -8.66 -4.08
N ASP A 570 17.36 -8.26 -4.96
CA ASP A 570 18.70 -7.82 -4.56
C ASP A 570 19.21 -6.61 -5.37
N TRP A 571 20.15 -5.88 -4.77
CA TRP A 571 20.78 -4.70 -5.37
C TRP A 571 21.48 -4.99 -6.71
N PRO A 572 22.38 -5.99 -6.83
CA PRO A 572 23.06 -6.27 -8.09
C PRO A 572 22.10 -6.55 -9.24
N GLY A 573 21.05 -7.34 -9.01
CA GLY A 573 20.04 -7.68 -10.00
C GLY A 573 19.25 -6.45 -10.45
N LEU A 574 18.83 -5.60 -9.52
CA LEU A 574 18.10 -4.36 -9.84
C LEU A 574 18.95 -3.40 -10.68
N LEU A 575 20.21 -3.19 -10.29
CA LEU A 575 21.10 -2.27 -11.01
C LEU A 575 21.50 -2.81 -12.38
N THR A 576 21.72 -4.12 -12.50
CA THR A 576 21.96 -4.78 -13.80
C THR A 576 20.75 -4.61 -14.72
N ALA A 577 19.54 -4.83 -14.20
CA ALA A 577 18.31 -4.69 -14.97
C ALA A 577 18.00 -3.23 -15.36
N ALA A 578 18.45 -2.25 -14.55
CA ALA A 578 18.29 -0.83 -14.85
C ALA A 578 19.12 -0.35 -16.05
N HIS A 579 20.19 -1.08 -16.39
CA HIS A 579 21.13 -0.71 -17.45
C HIS A 579 21.31 -1.85 -18.47
N PRO A 580 20.28 -2.20 -19.25
CA PRO A 580 20.38 -3.26 -20.24
C PRO A 580 21.40 -2.87 -21.32
N GLY A 581 22.58 -3.50 -21.30
CA GLY A 581 23.66 -3.26 -22.26
C GLY A 581 24.96 -2.67 -21.70
N ARG A 582 25.08 -2.49 -20.38
CA ARG A 582 26.37 -2.26 -19.70
C ARG A 582 26.99 -3.54 -19.17
#